data_AF-A0A942BJP3-F1
#
_entry.id   AF-A0A942BJP3-F1
#
_cell.length_a   1.000
_cell.length_b   1.000
_cell.length_c   1.000
_cell.angle_alpha   90.00
_cell.angle_beta   90.00
_cell.angle_gamma   90.00
#
_symmetry.space_group_name_H-M   'P 1'
#
loop_
_entity.id
_entity.type
_entity.pdbx_description
1 polymer ?
#
loop_
_entity_poly.entity_id
_entity_poly.type
_entity_poly.pdbx_seq_one_letter_code
_entity_poly.pdbx_strand_id
1 'polypeptide(L)'
;MVGSYGLIGCGGAGASGAAATATYLGTQRPGDVWSWTLNADTFTATNSTLGYTYSGTKSTLSTGFLKLTITSTNDPGVTVGQSAYALEYPNTALIIKPMGADTRPPIFAGSLGSNPAGPTVTFNYVKVPKNGWLSTDEAYGYVTFNVSGNNYDGTTNTYDINGNFLGNNPSQFVGNNGEMTDLNPQGGIQTTGAMTPSGVCVLDYGPGNGGAIGVKQPAAPVDLTSLGTKSFRGYLVNQGKTQCVTVTPNGDGTLHGAGYQNPTGVETGTLDGGGGVTVTFTGQPAPGLVSIDIATSGGAEHIVAAISSVGGKFMIFGVGIDSGGSGYNVALAEN
;
A
#
# COMPACT_ATOMS: atom_id res chain seq x y z
N MET A 1 -3.50 -34.06 -4.13
CA MET A 1 -4.70 -33.23 -3.88
C MET A 1 -4.50 -32.54 -2.55
N VAL A 2 -4.00 -31.30 -2.57
CA VAL A 2 -3.75 -30.49 -1.37
C VAL A 2 -4.82 -29.42 -1.36
N GLY A 3 -5.68 -29.44 -0.34
CA GLY A 3 -6.78 -28.50 -0.18
C GLY A 3 -6.26 -27.10 0.11
N SER A 4 -6.91 -26.11 -0.50
CA SER A 4 -6.72 -24.70 -0.20
C SER A 4 -7.07 -24.42 1.26
N TYR A 5 -6.09 -24.00 2.04
CA TYR A 5 -6.32 -23.47 3.39
C TYR A 5 -6.84 -22.04 3.26
N GLY A 6 -8.13 -21.86 3.50
CA GLY A 6 -8.70 -20.55 3.79
C GLY A 6 -8.17 -20.06 5.13
N LEU A 7 -7.57 -18.87 5.14
CA LEU A 7 -7.24 -18.13 6.36
C LEU A 7 -8.55 -17.73 7.06
N ILE A 8 -8.93 -18.51 8.07
CA ILE A 8 -10.04 -18.21 8.98
C ILE A 8 -9.49 -17.30 10.07
N GLY A 9 -9.78 -16.00 10.00
CA GLY A 9 -9.63 -15.09 11.12
C GLY A 9 -10.62 -15.48 12.23
N CYS A 10 -10.13 -15.79 13.43
CA CYS A 10 -10.99 -16.06 14.57
C CYS A 10 -11.46 -14.74 15.19
N GLY A 11 -12.77 -14.54 15.23
CA GLY A 11 -13.39 -13.37 15.87
C GLY A 11 -14.88 -13.26 15.57
N GLY A 12 -15.67 -14.24 16.02
CA GLY A 12 -17.12 -14.23 15.92
C GLY A 12 -17.69 -15.55 15.41
N ALA A 13 -18.57 -16.16 16.20
CA ALA A 13 -19.12 -17.48 15.97
C ALA A 13 -19.93 -17.60 14.66
N GLY A 14 -19.66 -18.68 13.91
CA GLY A 14 -20.66 -19.43 13.14
C GLY A 14 -21.23 -18.79 11.86
N ALA A 15 -20.56 -19.03 10.73
CA ALA A 15 -21.19 -19.47 9.47
C ALA A 15 -20.09 -19.76 8.44
N SER A 16 -20.12 -20.93 7.80
CA SER A 16 -19.43 -21.13 6.52
C SER A 16 -20.14 -20.28 5.46
N GLY A 17 -19.81 -18.99 5.41
CA GLY A 17 -20.44 -18.01 4.53
C GLY A 17 -19.69 -17.90 3.22
N ALA A 18 -20.43 -17.60 2.14
CA ALA A 18 -19.89 -17.20 0.84
C ALA A 18 -18.74 -16.19 0.99
N ALA A 19 -17.74 -16.22 0.10
CA ALA A 19 -16.65 -15.26 0.13
C ALA A 19 -17.22 -13.83 0.17
N ALA A 20 -16.95 -13.11 1.25
CA ALA A 20 -17.52 -11.80 1.49
C ALA A 20 -17.10 -10.84 0.36
N THR A 21 -18.07 -10.10 -0.20
CA THR A 21 -17.78 -8.98 -1.08
C THR A 21 -17.01 -7.92 -0.30
N ALA A 22 -15.82 -7.56 -0.79
CA ALA A 22 -14.98 -6.53 -0.21
C ALA A 22 -14.88 -5.33 -1.16
N THR A 23 -15.03 -4.12 -0.62
CA THR A 23 -14.93 -2.86 -1.36
C THR A 23 -13.72 -2.08 -0.90
N TYR A 24 -13.03 -1.45 -1.83
CA TYR A 24 -11.80 -0.71 -1.59
C TYR A 24 -11.85 0.63 -2.31
N LEU A 25 -11.21 1.64 -1.72
CA LEU A 25 -10.99 2.94 -2.33
C LEU A 25 -9.50 3.25 -2.29
N GLY A 26 -8.96 3.64 -3.43
CA GLY A 26 -7.53 3.87 -3.57
C GLY A 26 -7.20 4.92 -4.61
N THR A 27 -5.92 5.22 -4.73
CA THR A 27 -5.40 6.17 -5.70
C THR A 27 -4.29 5.52 -6.53
N GLN A 28 -4.32 5.74 -7.84
CA GLN A 28 -3.25 5.34 -8.75
C GLN A 28 -2.12 6.37 -8.74
N ARG A 29 -2.51 7.63 -8.75
CA ARG A 29 -1.65 8.82 -8.76
C ARG A 29 -2.49 9.98 -8.25
N PRO A 30 -1.87 11.09 -7.89
CA PRO A 30 -2.61 12.20 -7.30
C PRO A 30 -3.74 12.67 -8.24
N GLY A 31 -4.98 12.68 -7.75
CA GLY A 31 -6.20 12.99 -8.49
C GLY A 31 -6.80 11.85 -9.31
N ASP A 32 -6.37 10.60 -9.12
CA ASP A 32 -6.76 9.43 -9.92
C ASP A 32 -7.31 8.34 -8.99
N VAL A 33 -8.57 8.54 -8.57
CA VAL A 33 -9.21 7.76 -7.52
C VAL A 33 -9.98 6.57 -8.12
N TRP A 34 -9.73 5.39 -7.56
CA TRP A 34 -10.32 4.13 -7.97
C TRP A 34 -11.12 3.50 -6.83
N SER A 35 -12.35 3.09 -7.13
CA SER A 35 -13.12 2.17 -6.30
C SER A 35 -13.04 0.76 -6.89
N TRP A 36 -12.81 -0.23 -6.03
CA TRP A 36 -12.74 -1.64 -6.40
C TRP A 36 -13.72 -2.45 -5.57
N THR A 37 -14.36 -3.43 -6.19
CA THR A 37 -15.18 -4.43 -5.52
C THR A 37 -14.67 -5.81 -5.93
N LEU A 38 -14.30 -6.61 -4.93
CA LEU A 38 -13.83 -7.99 -5.11
C LEU A 38 -14.90 -8.94 -4.56
N ASN A 39 -15.34 -9.87 -5.39
CA ASN A 39 -16.16 -11.02 -4.99
C ASN A 39 -15.30 -12.30 -4.96
N ALA A 40 -15.90 -13.46 -4.76
CA ALA A 40 -15.21 -14.76 -4.77
C ALA A 40 -14.30 -14.93 -6.00
N ASP A 41 -14.90 -14.80 -7.19
CA ASP A 41 -14.26 -15.13 -8.47
C ASP A 41 -14.32 -13.98 -9.49
N THR A 42 -14.80 -12.81 -9.08
CA THR A 42 -14.99 -11.65 -9.97
C THR A 42 -14.55 -10.35 -9.31
N PHE A 43 -14.35 -9.33 -10.14
CA PHE A 43 -14.08 -7.98 -9.68
C PHE A 43 -14.74 -6.94 -10.57
N THR A 44 -14.96 -5.75 -9.99
CA THR A 44 -15.30 -4.54 -10.72
C THR A 44 -14.45 -3.38 -10.19
N ALA A 45 -14.09 -2.45 -11.06
CA ALA A 45 -13.41 -1.22 -10.69
C ALA A 45 -13.99 -0.03 -11.44
N THR A 46 -14.01 1.13 -10.79
CA THR A 46 -14.41 2.39 -11.37
C THR A 46 -13.44 3.48 -10.97
N ASN A 47 -12.93 4.21 -11.95
CA ASN A 47 -12.19 5.44 -11.75
C ASN A 47 -13.15 6.62 -11.69
N SER A 48 -13.25 7.29 -10.55
CA SER A 48 -14.17 8.41 -10.38
C SER A 48 -13.72 9.67 -11.13
N THR A 49 -12.43 9.80 -11.42
CA THR A 49 -11.86 10.98 -12.12
C THR A 49 -12.09 10.93 -13.63
N LEU A 50 -11.77 9.80 -14.26
CA LEU A 50 -11.73 9.61 -15.72
C LEU A 50 -12.94 8.84 -16.24
N GLY A 51 -13.77 8.29 -15.35
CA GLY A 51 -14.94 7.47 -15.73
C GLY A 51 -14.58 6.11 -16.31
N TYR A 52 -13.32 5.67 -16.16
CA TYR A 52 -12.88 4.35 -16.59
C TYR A 52 -13.45 3.26 -15.70
N THR A 53 -13.73 2.11 -16.30
CA THR A 53 -14.36 0.97 -15.66
C THR A 53 -13.68 -0.30 -16.11
N TYR A 54 -13.50 -1.22 -15.16
CA TYR A 54 -12.95 -2.55 -15.40
C TYR A 54 -13.88 -3.58 -14.77
N SER A 55 -14.06 -4.72 -15.43
CA SER A 55 -14.63 -5.89 -14.77
C SER A 55 -14.09 -7.18 -15.36
N GLY A 56 -14.14 -8.24 -14.57
CA GLY A 56 -13.56 -9.51 -14.98
C GLY A 56 -13.55 -10.58 -13.91
N THR A 57 -12.70 -11.59 -14.14
CA THR A 57 -12.54 -12.73 -13.26
C THR A 57 -11.31 -12.57 -12.36
N LYS A 58 -11.38 -13.18 -11.19
CA LYS A 58 -10.33 -13.19 -10.17
C LYS A 58 -9.91 -14.63 -9.90
N SER A 59 -8.61 -14.85 -9.78
CA SER A 59 -8.05 -16.12 -9.30
C SER A 59 -6.83 -15.87 -8.43
N THR A 60 -6.52 -16.78 -7.51
CA THR A 60 -5.29 -16.69 -6.70
C THR A 60 -4.21 -17.57 -7.32
N LEU A 61 -3.05 -17.00 -7.59
CA LEU A 61 -1.87 -17.69 -8.12
C LEU A 61 -1.16 -18.47 -7.01
N SER A 62 -0.30 -19.42 -7.38
CA SER A 62 0.55 -20.16 -6.43
C SER A 62 1.52 -19.25 -5.68
N THR A 63 1.90 -18.12 -6.28
CA THR A 63 2.70 -17.04 -5.67
C THR A 63 1.90 -16.20 -4.66
N GLY A 64 0.61 -16.47 -4.50
CA GLY A 64 -0.32 -15.77 -3.60
C GLY A 64 -0.80 -14.41 -4.09
N PHE A 65 -0.34 -13.94 -5.25
CA PHE A 65 -0.95 -12.80 -5.94
C PHE A 65 -2.31 -13.19 -6.53
N LEU A 66 -3.20 -12.23 -6.63
CA LEU A 66 -4.42 -12.34 -7.41
C LEU A 66 -4.09 -12.04 -8.87
N LYS A 67 -4.60 -12.86 -9.79
CA LYS A 67 -4.69 -12.56 -11.23
C LYS A 67 -6.09 -12.08 -11.56
N LEU A 68 -6.18 -10.86 -12.07
CA LEU A 68 -7.40 -10.18 -12.48
C LEU A 68 -7.49 -10.17 -14.01
N THR A 69 -8.30 -11.04 -14.60
CA THR A 69 -8.46 -11.12 -16.07
C THR A 69 -9.62 -10.23 -16.52
N ILE A 70 -9.33 -9.23 -17.33
CA ILE A 70 -10.33 -8.25 -17.81
C ILE A 70 -11.25 -8.89 -18.84
N THR A 71 -12.55 -8.89 -18.58
CA THR A 71 -13.59 -9.31 -19.53
C THR A 71 -14.36 -8.14 -20.11
N SER A 72 -14.33 -6.97 -19.46
CA SER A 72 -14.95 -5.73 -19.96
C SER A 72 -14.18 -4.49 -19.49
N THR A 73 -14.06 -3.48 -20.37
CA THR A 73 -13.42 -2.19 -20.07
C THR A 73 -13.92 -1.10 -21.03
N ASN A 74 -13.94 0.14 -20.57
CA ASN A 74 -14.09 1.34 -21.42
C ASN A 74 -12.81 2.22 -21.45
N ASP A 75 -11.73 1.80 -20.79
CA ASP A 75 -10.42 2.47 -20.87
C ASP A 75 -9.76 2.14 -22.23
N PRO A 76 -9.47 3.14 -23.08
CA PRO A 76 -8.87 2.91 -24.39
C PRO A 76 -7.44 2.35 -24.33
N GLY A 77 -6.77 2.45 -23.18
CA GLY A 77 -5.42 1.93 -22.95
C GLY A 77 -5.37 0.47 -22.47
N VAL A 78 -6.52 -0.18 -22.31
CA VAL A 78 -6.64 -1.56 -21.80
C VAL A 78 -7.44 -2.40 -22.77
N THR A 79 -6.97 -3.61 -23.08
CA THR A 79 -7.66 -4.55 -23.98
C THR A 79 -8.27 -5.70 -23.18
N VAL A 80 -9.46 -6.15 -23.60
CA VAL A 80 -10.10 -7.36 -23.04
C VAL A 80 -9.17 -8.57 -23.19
N GLY A 81 -9.10 -9.40 -22.14
CA GLY A 81 -8.19 -10.54 -22.02
C GLY A 81 -6.85 -10.21 -21.34
N GLN A 82 -6.52 -8.92 -21.16
CA GLN A 82 -5.35 -8.53 -20.38
C GLN A 82 -5.52 -8.88 -18.89
N SER A 83 -4.39 -9.13 -18.23
CA SER A 83 -4.34 -9.44 -16.81
C SER A 83 -3.69 -8.31 -16.02
N ALA A 84 -4.26 -8.00 -14.86
CA ALA A 84 -3.57 -7.29 -13.78
C ALA A 84 -3.22 -8.27 -12.67
N TYR A 85 -2.24 -7.87 -11.85
CA TYR A 85 -1.90 -8.58 -10.64
C TYR A 85 -2.20 -7.71 -9.44
N ALA A 86 -2.84 -8.28 -8.43
CA ALA A 86 -3.16 -7.60 -7.19
C ALA A 86 -2.70 -8.40 -5.97
N LEU A 87 -2.54 -7.73 -4.85
CA LEU A 87 -2.37 -8.31 -3.53
C LEU A 87 -3.51 -7.79 -2.64
N GLU A 88 -4.33 -8.70 -2.13
CA GLU A 88 -5.45 -8.38 -1.26
C GLU A 88 -5.12 -8.82 0.18
N TYR A 89 -5.28 -7.89 1.11
CA TYR A 89 -5.46 -8.17 2.53
C TYR A 89 -6.93 -8.01 2.81
N PRO A 90 -7.68 -9.12 2.96
CA PRO A 90 -9.13 -9.07 3.03
C PRO A 90 -9.63 -8.04 4.06
N ASN A 91 -10.54 -7.17 3.63
CA ASN A 91 -11.14 -6.10 4.45
C ASN A 91 -10.13 -5.10 5.05
N THR A 92 -8.94 -5.01 4.45
CA THR A 92 -7.88 -4.12 4.93
C THR A 92 -7.32 -3.28 3.79
N ALA A 93 -6.71 -3.93 2.81
CA ALA A 93 -6.02 -3.25 1.73
C ALA A 93 -6.02 -4.05 0.45
N LEU A 94 -5.90 -3.33 -0.66
CA LEU A 94 -5.75 -3.87 -1.98
C LEU A 94 -4.66 -3.08 -2.69
N ILE A 95 -3.63 -3.77 -3.16
CA ILE A 95 -2.53 -3.18 -3.93
C ILE A 95 -2.59 -3.79 -5.32
N ILE A 96 -2.61 -2.97 -6.37
CA ILE A 96 -2.85 -3.44 -7.72
C ILE A 96 -1.81 -2.84 -8.66
N LYS A 97 -1.13 -3.70 -9.42
CA LYS A 97 -0.43 -3.25 -10.62
C LYS A 97 -1.49 -3.03 -11.72
N PRO A 98 -1.75 -1.79 -12.16
CA PRO A 98 -2.76 -1.51 -13.16
C PRO A 98 -2.43 -2.15 -14.51
N MET A 99 -3.48 -2.44 -15.27
CA MET A 99 -3.35 -2.96 -16.64
C MET A 99 -2.90 -1.86 -17.61
N GLY A 100 -2.31 -2.28 -18.73
CA GLY A 100 -1.85 -1.41 -19.81
C GLY A 100 -0.33 -1.31 -19.84
N ALA A 101 0.18 -0.14 -20.25
CA ALA A 101 1.61 0.12 -20.28
C ALA A 101 2.23 -0.02 -18.87
N ASP A 102 3.41 -0.63 -18.81
CA ASP A 102 4.24 -0.77 -17.60
C ASP A 102 4.64 0.57 -16.95
N THR A 103 4.12 1.69 -17.44
CA THR A 103 4.36 3.05 -16.96
C THR A 103 3.27 3.59 -16.04
N ARG A 104 2.20 2.83 -15.80
CA ARG A 104 1.14 3.24 -14.86
C ARG A 104 1.55 2.83 -13.42
N PRO A 105 1.58 3.78 -12.46
CA PRO A 105 1.88 3.49 -11.05
C PRO A 105 0.83 2.55 -10.44
N PRO A 106 1.14 1.78 -9.38
CA PRO A 106 0.15 0.91 -8.78
C PRO A 106 -0.97 1.71 -8.13
N ILE A 107 -2.11 1.05 -7.96
CA ILE A 107 -3.20 1.53 -7.12
C ILE A 107 -2.98 0.98 -5.72
N PHE A 108 -2.91 1.87 -4.75
CA PHE A 108 -3.02 1.50 -3.35
C PHE A 108 -4.41 1.85 -2.85
N ALA A 109 -5.10 0.88 -2.26
CA ALA A 109 -6.45 1.06 -1.78
C ALA A 109 -6.63 0.54 -0.36
N GLY A 110 -7.36 1.30 0.46
CA GLY A 110 -7.87 0.85 1.76
C GLY A 110 -9.28 0.29 1.62
N SER A 111 -9.63 -0.71 2.42
CA SER A 111 -10.99 -1.23 2.47
C SER A 111 -11.98 -0.15 2.93
N LEU A 112 -13.11 -0.03 2.25
CA LEU A 112 -14.24 0.75 2.76
C LEU A 112 -14.96 -0.03 3.86
N GLY A 113 -15.57 0.68 4.82
CA GLY A 113 -16.10 0.05 6.03
C GLY A 113 -16.58 1.07 7.06
N SER A 114 -16.54 0.75 8.35
CA SER A 114 -16.79 1.78 9.37
C SER A 114 -15.63 2.78 9.45
N ASN A 115 -15.87 3.94 10.03
CA ASN A 115 -14.83 4.92 10.35
C ASN A 115 -13.95 4.46 11.54
N PRO A 116 -12.64 4.77 11.59
CA PRO A 116 -11.81 4.50 12.76
C PRO A 116 -12.36 5.14 14.06
N ALA A 117 -12.77 4.33 15.03
CA ALA A 117 -13.35 4.83 16.29
C ALA A 117 -12.32 4.91 17.44
N GLY A 118 -12.60 5.75 18.45
CA GLY A 118 -11.80 5.94 19.67
C GLY A 118 -11.66 7.42 20.02
N PRO A 119 -11.20 7.79 21.22
CA PRO A 119 -10.95 9.20 21.54
C PRO A 119 -9.78 9.77 20.74
N THR A 120 -8.81 8.91 20.41
CA THR A 120 -7.65 9.24 19.57
C THR A 120 -7.31 8.09 18.62
N VAL A 121 -6.80 8.43 17.44
CA VAL A 121 -6.23 7.47 16.49
C VAL A 121 -4.99 8.07 15.84
N THR A 122 -3.94 7.28 15.72
CA THR A 122 -2.68 7.70 15.11
C THR A 122 -2.35 6.83 13.91
N PHE A 123 -1.91 7.46 12.82
CA PHE A 123 -1.45 6.79 11.61
C PHE A 123 -0.03 7.24 11.26
N ASN A 124 0.83 6.27 10.99
CA ASN A 124 2.11 6.50 10.32
C ASN A 124 1.87 6.44 8.82
N TYR A 125 2.51 7.31 8.04
CA TYR A 125 2.38 7.28 6.59
C TYR A 125 3.72 7.53 5.91
N VAL A 126 3.79 7.09 4.66
CA VAL A 126 4.81 7.47 3.69
C VAL A 126 4.12 8.16 2.51
N LYS A 127 4.83 9.08 1.88
CA LYS A 127 4.37 9.76 0.68
C LYS A 127 4.56 8.83 -0.52
N VAL A 128 3.63 8.96 -1.46
CA VAL A 128 3.82 8.47 -2.82
C VAL A 128 4.57 9.58 -3.58
N PRO A 129 5.84 9.38 -3.97
CA PRO A 129 6.63 10.41 -4.63
C PRO A 129 5.93 10.90 -5.90
N LYS A 130 5.84 12.22 -6.02
CA LYS A 130 5.40 12.89 -7.24
C LYS A 130 6.57 13.06 -8.21
N ASN A 131 6.28 13.37 -9.46
CA ASN A 131 7.33 13.75 -10.41
C ASN A 131 8.11 14.97 -9.87
N GLY A 132 9.45 14.90 -9.90
CA GLY A 132 10.33 15.93 -9.36
C GLY A 132 10.44 15.98 -7.83
N TRP A 133 9.99 14.95 -7.12
CA TRP A 133 10.20 14.82 -5.68
C TRP A 133 11.70 14.73 -5.34
N LEU A 134 12.12 15.45 -4.30
CA LEU A 134 13.51 15.56 -3.86
C LEU A 134 13.70 14.95 -2.46
N SER A 135 14.95 14.59 -2.12
CA SER A 135 15.30 14.05 -0.80
C SER A 135 14.99 14.95 0.40
N THR A 136 14.84 16.26 0.16
CA THR A 136 14.47 17.27 1.15
C THR A 136 12.98 17.52 1.24
N ASP A 137 12.19 16.93 0.34
CA ASP A 137 10.73 17.02 0.38
C ASP A 137 10.16 16.09 1.46
N GLU A 138 8.90 16.32 1.83
CA GLU A 138 8.16 15.40 2.69
C GLU A 138 8.20 13.97 2.16
N ALA A 139 8.69 13.05 2.98
CA ALA A 139 8.81 11.64 2.67
C ALA A 139 7.87 10.80 3.54
N TYR A 140 7.82 11.08 4.84
CA TYR A 140 7.04 10.31 5.79
C TYR A 140 6.59 11.16 6.96
N GLY A 141 5.71 10.60 7.79
CA GLY A 141 5.27 11.27 8.99
C GLY A 141 4.28 10.44 9.79
N TYR A 142 3.68 11.11 10.76
CA TYR A 142 2.54 10.57 11.48
C TYR A 142 1.53 11.67 11.80
N VAL A 143 0.27 11.28 11.90
CA VAL A 143 -0.83 12.14 12.30
C VAL A 143 -1.56 11.50 13.46
N THR A 144 -1.77 12.27 14.53
CA THR A 144 -2.66 11.88 15.63
C THR A 144 -3.93 12.71 15.54
N PHE A 145 -5.06 12.04 15.40
CA PHE A 145 -6.38 12.64 15.39
C PHE A 145 -7.04 12.47 16.76
N ASN A 146 -7.66 13.54 17.24
CA ASN A 146 -8.75 13.48 18.21
C ASN A 146 -10.03 13.23 17.41
N VAL A 147 -10.79 12.19 17.78
CA VAL A 147 -11.97 11.79 17.02
C VAL A 147 -13.24 12.16 17.80
N SER A 148 -14.13 12.89 17.16
CA SER A 148 -15.44 13.27 17.70
C SER A 148 -16.54 12.93 16.70
N GLY A 149 -17.22 11.80 16.93
CA GLY A 149 -18.15 11.23 15.97
C GLY A 149 -17.43 10.86 14.66
N ASN A 150 -17.76 11.56 13.59
CA ASN A 150 -17.14 11.39 12.27
C ASN A 150 -16.06 12.45 11.96
N ASN A 151 -15.77 13.35 12.89
CA ASN A 151 -14.76 14.40 12.71
C ASN A 151 -13.41 13.95 13.28
N TYR A 152 -12.34 14.22 12.54
CA TYR A 152 -10.97 13.88 12.86
C TYR A 152 -10.14 15.14 12.85
N ASP A 153 -9.75 15.62 14.02
CA ASP A 153 -8.96 16.84 14.17
C ASP A 153 -7.59 16.50 14.73
N GLY A 154 -6.54 16.81 13.97
CA GLY A 154 -5.19 16.38 14.29
C GLY A 154 -4.09 17.33 13.83
N THR A 155 -2.87 16.93 14.13
CA THR A 155 -1.66 17.57 13.65
C THR A 155 -0.75 16.51 13.04
N THR A 156 -0.40 16.73 11.78
CA THR A 156 0.54 15.93 11.03
C THR A 156 1.95 16.42 11.28
N ASN A 157 2.83 15.52 11.69
CA ASN A 157 4.27 15.77 11.86
C ASN A 157 4.98 15.23 10.62
N THR A 158 5.69 16.09 9.90
CA THR A 158 6.30 15.74 8.60
C THR A 158 7.83 15.67 8.69
N TYR A 159 8.41 14.73 7.96
CA TYR A 159 9.85 14.51 7.89
C TYR A 159 10.30 14.29 6.44
N ASP A 160 11.52 14.72 6.13
CA ASP A 160 12.20 14.31 4.89
C ASP A 160 12.74 12.88 5.00
N ILE A 161 13.27 12.30 3.92
CA ILE A 161 13.72 10.90 3.93
C ILE A 161 14.94 10.66 4.85
N ASN A 162 15.67 11.71 5.20
CA ASN A 162 16.82 11.64 6.09
C ASN A 162 16.43 11.83 7.57
N GLY A 163 15.14 12.03 7.84
CA GLY A 163 14.58 12.22 9.17
C GLY A 163 14.68 13.64 9.72
N ASN A 164 14.94 14.64 8.87
CA ASN A 164 14.84 16.03 9.27
C ASN A 164 13.37 16.43 9.41
N PHE A 165 13.02 17.05 10.53
CA PHE A 165 11.67 17.55 10.79
C PHE A 165 11.37 18.77 9.90
N LEU A 166 10.26 18.69 9.15
CA LEU A 166 9.85 19.73 8.20
C LEU A 166 8.73 20.64 8.74
N GLY A 167 8.07 20.24 9.83
CA GLY A 167 7.07 21.05 10.49
C GLY A 167 5.81 20.28 10.86
N ASN A 168 4.88 21.02 11.45
CA ASN A 168 3.57 20.54 11.85
C ASN A 168 2.49 21.18 10.97
N ASN A 169 1.59 20.37 10.45
CA ASN A 169 0.46 20.81 9.64
C ASN A 169 -0.85 20.40 10.31
N PRO A 170 -1.84 21.30 10.46
CA PRO A 170 -3.17 20.89 10.89
C PRO A 170 -3.76 19.90 9.89
N SER A 171 -4.55 18.95 10.36
CA SER A 171 -5.20 17.96 9.52
C SER A 171 -6.61 17.71 10.03
N GLN A 172 -7.60 17.95 9.18
CA GLN A 172 -9.00 17.88 9.54
C GLN A 172 -9.74 17.06 8.50
N PHE A 173 -10.38 15.96 8.92
CA PHE A 173 -11.16 15.11 8.04
C PHE A 173 -12.56 14.87 8.58
N VAL A 174 -13.51 14.66 7.67
CA VAL A 174 -14.81 14.06 7.98
C VAL A 174 -14.87 12.69 7.34
N GLY A 175 -15.17 11.69 8.15
CA GLY A 175 -15.35 10.32 7.72
C GLY A 175 -16.80 9.99 7.36
N ASN A 176 -17.00 9.25 6.27
CA ASN A 176 -18.27 8.66 5.90
C ASN A 176 -18.07 7.23 5.40
N ASN A 177 -18.35 6.24 6.24
CA ASN A 177 -18.15 4.82 5.91
C ASN A 177 -16.74 4.50 5.38
N GLY A 178 -15.73 4.98 6.12
CA GLY A 178 -14.32 4.77 5.83
C GLY A 178 -13.77 5.70 4.75
N GLU A 179 -14.61 6.34 3.95
CA GLU A 179 -14.17 7.43 3.08
C GLU A 179 -13.86 8.68 3.90
N MET A 180 -12.73 9.32 3.63
CA MET A 180 -12.28 10.53 4.33
C MET A 180 -12.23 11.71 3.38
N THR A 181 -12.85 12.80 3.81
CA THR A 181 -12.85 14.08 3.09
C THR A 181 -12.12 15.12 3.92
N ASP A 182 -11.08 15.73 3.35
CA ASP A 182 -10.34 16.81 4.01
C ASP A 182 -11.18 18.09 4.04
N LEU A 183 -11.24 18.71 5.22
CA LEU A 183 -11.96 19.96 5.47
C LEU A 183 -11.11 21.20 5.19
N ASN A 184 -9.78 21.06 5.18
CA ASN A 184 -8.83 22.14 4.94
C ASN A 184 -7.91 21.77 3.77
N PRO A 185 -8.46 21.64 2.56
CA PRO A 185 -7.66 21.27 1.40
C PRO A 185 -6.54 22.29 1.18
N GLN A 186 -5.28 21.84 1.31
CA GLN A 186 -4.14 22.65 0.94
C GLN A 186 -4.22 22.98 -0.56
N GLY A 187 -4.28 24.28 -0.90
CA GLY A 187 -4.41 24.72 -2.29
C GLY A 187 -5.82 24.60 -2.89
N GLY A 188 -6.85 24.36 -2.07
CA GLY A 188 -8.26 24.39 -2.50
C GLY A 188 -8.74 23.16 -3.29
N ILE A 189 -7.91 22.12 -3.41
CA ILE A 189 -8.29 20.84 -4.03
C ILE A 189 -8.68 19.87 -2.93
N GLN A 190 -9.94 19.41 -2.94
CA GLN A 190 -10.46 18.49 -1.95
C GLN A 190 -9.67 17.16 -1.96
N THR A 191 -8.96 16.88 -0.87
CA THR A 191 -8.34 15.58 -0.62
C THR A 191 -9.44 14.55 -0.36
N THR A 192 -9.37 13.41 -1.02
CA THR A 192 -10.23 12.25 -0.75
C THR A 192 -9.37 11.03 -0.43
N GLY A 193 -9.91 10.10 0.36
CA GLY A 193 -9.15 8.94 0.78
C GLY A 193 -9.96 7.92 1.54
N ALA A 194 -9.28 6.89 2.06
CA ALA A 194 -9.86 5.83 2.86
C ALA A 194 -9.13 5.70 4.20
N MET A 195 -9.87 5.89 5.28
CA MET A 195 -9.65 5.56 6.70
C MET A 195 -10.19 4.19 7.11
N THR A 196 -9.39 3.13 7.32
CA THR A 196 -9.96 1.86 7.79
C THR A 196 -9.76 1.63 9.29
N PRO A 197 -10.72 1.02 10.02
CA PRO A 197 -10.53 0.60 11.40
C PRO A 197 -9.50 -0.54 11.50
N SER A 198 -9.36 -1.34 10.43
CA SER A 198 -8.32 -2.35 10.29
C SER A 198 -6.91 -1.75 10.27
N GLY A 199 -6.79 -0.44 10.01
CA GLY A 199 -5.58 0.31 10.25
C GLY A 199 -4.75 0.56 9.01
N VAL A 200 -5.37 0.73 7.84
CA VAL A 200 -4.72 1.28 6.65
C VAL A 200 -5.32 2.64 6.36
N CYS A 201 -4.48 3.58 5.93
CA CYS A 201 -4.93 4.85 5.38
C CYS A 201 -4.36 5.07 3.98
N VAL A 202 -5.19 5.60 3.08
CA VAL A 202 -4.79 6.09 1.77
C VAL A 202 -5.39 7.47 1.60
N LEU A 203 -4.58 8.47 1.29
CA LEU A 203 -5.02 9.85 1.06
C LEU A 203 -4.49 10.31 -0.30
N ASP A 204 -5.39 10.87 -1.10
CA ASP A 204 -5.08 11.49 -2.38
C ASP A 204 -5.25 13.00 -2.29
N TYR A 205 -4.16 13.76 -2.41
CA TYR A 205 -4.17 15.22 -2.33
C TYR A 205 -4.48 15.91 -3.68
N GLY A 206 -4.90 15.14 -4.68
CA GLY A 206 -5.31 15.65 -5.99
C GLY A 206 -4.13 15.91 -6.95
N PRO A 207 -4.42 16.27 -8.22
CA PRO A 207 -3.41 16.34 -9.28
C PRO A 207 -2.18 17.17 -8.92
N GLY A 208 -0.99 16.56 -8.99
CA GLY A 208 0.29 17.23 -8.74
C GLY A 208 0.71 17.37 -7.27
N ASN A 209 -0.16 17.03 -6.32
CA ASN A 209 0.10 17.23 -4.89
C ASN A 209 0.65 15.99 -4.15
N GLY A 210 0.75 14.85 -4.85
CA GLY A 210 1.18 13.60 -4.23
C GLY A 210 0.03 12.86 -3.54
N GLY A 211 0.36 11.71 -2.97
CA GLY A 211 -0.55 10.94 -2.11
C GLY A 211 0.18 10.51 -0.84
N ALA A 212 -0.56 9.99 0.12
CA ALA A 212 -0.01 9.32 1.29
C ALA A 212 -0.64 7.95 1.45
N ILE A 213 0.18 7.00 1.87
CA ILE A 213 -0.25 5.68 2.28
C ILE A 213 0.34 5.36 3.63
N GLY A 214 -0.46 4.77 4.49
CA GLY A 214 -0.05 4.54 5.86
C GLY A 214 -0.78 3.42 6.54
N VAL A 215 -0.35 3.21 7.78
CA VAL A 215 -0.90 2.22 8.69
C VAL A 215 -1.15 2.85 10.04
N LYS A 216 -2.11 2.32 10.79
CA LYS A 216 -2.35 2.69 12.17
C LYS A 216 -1.07 2.46 12.97
N GLN A 217 -0.62 3.50 13.65
CA GLN A 217 0.61 3.47 14.44
C GLN A 217 0.47 2.40 15.54
N PRO A 218 1.41 1.45 15.65
CA PRO A 218 1.40 0.48 16.73
C PRO A 218 1.66 1.16 18.08
N ALA A 219 1.11 0.59 19.16
CA ALA A 219 1.26 1.14 20.50
C ALA A 219 2.70 1.08 21.04
N ALA A 220 3.55 0.23 20.45
CA ALA A 220 4.95 0.04 20.81
C ALA A 220 5.80 -0.15 19.55
N PRO A 221 7.13 0.06 19.62
CA PRO A 221 8.04 -0.28 18.54
C PRO A 221 7.84 -1.71 18.05
N VAL A 222 7.96 -1.90 16.73
CA VAL A 222 7.87 -3.22 16.09
C VAL A 222 9.11 -4.04 16.46
N ASP A 223 8.97 -5.33 16.72
CA ASP A 223 10.14 -6.20 16.89
C ASP A 223 10.82 -6.45 15.54
N LEU A 224 11.92 -5.73 15.28
CA LEU A 224 12.69 -5.83 14.04
C LEU A 224 13.34 -7.20 13.86
N THR A 225 13.64 -7.89 14.96
CA THR A 225 14.21 -9.26 14.90
C THR A 225 13.14 -10.22 14.40
N SER A 226 11.93 -10.15 14.96
CA SER A 226 10.78 -10.90 14.45
C SER A 226 10.52 -10.58 12.99
N LEU A 227 10.54 -9.29 12.61
CA LEU A 227 10.30 -8.85 11.23
C LEU A 227 11.30 -9.47 10.23
N GLY A 228 12.59 -9.54 10.59
CA GLY A 228 13.66 -10.17 9.80
C GLY A 228 13.52 -11.69 9.60
N THR A 229 12.59 -12.34 10.31
CA THR A 229 12.29 -13.78 10.15
C THR A 229 11.06 -14.06 9.30
N LYS A 230 10.39 -13.02 8.80
CA LYS A 230 9.17 -13.17 8.01
C LYS A 230 9.43 -13.11 6.50
N SER A 231 8.55 -13.76 5.76
CA SER A 231 8.50 -13.66 4.30
C SER A 231 7.37 -12.74 3.88
N PHE A 232 7.60 -11.96 2.84
CA PHE A 232 6.68 -10.99 2.30
C PHE A 232 6.55 -11.13 0.79
N ARG A 233 5.47 -10.55 0.28
CA ARG A 233 5.24 -10.30 -1.13
C ARG A 233 4.64 -8.93 -1.31
N GLY A 234 4.78 -8.37 -2.51
CA GLY A 234 4.18 -7.09 -2.82
C GLY A 234 4.73 -6.45 -4.07
N TYR A 235 4.93 -5.14 -4.02
CA TYR A 235 5.26 -4.34 -5.20
C TYR A 235 6.41 -3.38 -4.92
N LEU A 236 7.31 -3.27 -5.89
CA LEU A 236 8.26 -2.18 -6.02
C LEU A 236 7.78 -1.23 -7.11
N VAL A 237 7.79 0.07 -6.82
CA VAL A 237 7.31 1.14 -7.70
C VAL A 237 8.44 2.13 -7.92
N ASN A 238 9.10 2.06 -9.08
CA ASN A 238 10.18 2.99 -9.41
C ASN A 238 9.93 3.62 -10.78
N GLN A 239 9.95 4.96 -10.85
CA GLN A 239 9.79 5.74 -12.09
C GLN A 239 8.57 5.31 -12.93
N GLY A 240 7.42 5.09 -12.27
CA GLY A 240 6.18 4.65 -12.92
C GLY A 240 6.16 3.17 -13.33
N LYS A 241 7.25 2.43 -13.13
CA LYS A 241 7.30 0.98 -13.30
C LYS A 241 6.91 0.28 -12.03
N THR A 242 6.03 -0.70 -12.17
CA THR A 242 5.58 -1.55 -11.07
C THR A 242 6.06 -2.99 -11.30
N GLN A 243 6.81 -3.53 -10.34
CA GLN A 243 7.28 -4.91 -10.35
C GLN A 243 6.68 -5.68 -9.17
N CYS A 244 6.22 -6.91 -9.41
CA CYS A 244 5.87 -7.82 -8.33
C CYS A 244 7.18 -8.29 -7.68
N VAL A 245 7.24 -8.29 -6.35
CA VAL A 245 8.42 -8.69 -5.60
C VAL A 245 8.07 -9.70 -4.51
N THR A 246 9.07 -10.46 -4.10
CA THR A 246 9.05 -11.28 -2.89
C THR A 246 10.26 -10.93 -2.03
N VAL A 247 10.09 -11.05 -0.72
CA VAL A 247 11.14 -10.82 0.27
C VAL A 247 11.15 -12.01 1.22
N THR A 248 12.31 -12.60 1.44
CA THR A 248 12.47 -13.81 2.26
C THR A 248 13.59 -13.66 3.28
N PRO A 249 13.52 -14.32 4.44
CA PRO A 249 14.61 -14.30 5.42
C PRO A 249 15.92 -14.86 4.84
N ASN A 250 17.04 -14.21 5.16
CA ASN A 250 18.38 -14.66 4.77
C ASN A 250 19.06 -15.54 5.85
N GLY A 251 18.42 -15.73 7.01
CA GLY A 251 18.91 -16.58 8.11
C GLY A 251 19.94 -15.92 9.04
N ASP A 252 20.44 -14.74 8.68
CA ASP A 252 21.36 -13.90 9.47
C ASP A 252 20.65 -12.69 10.14
N GLY A 253 19.31 -12.68 10.09
CA GLY A 253 18.49 -11.57 10.59
C GLY A 253 18.22 -10.48 9.55
N THR A 254 18.80 -10.58 8.34
CA THR A 254 18.46 -9.72 7.20
C THR A 254 17.40 -10.37 6.30
N LEU A 255 16.82 -9.59 5.41
CA LEU A 255 15.92 -10.09 4.37
C LEU A 255 16.58 -10.01 2.99
N HIS A 256 16.20 -10.93 2.11
CA HIS A 256 16.59 -10.96 0.71
C HIS A 256 15.39 -10.64 -0.18
N GLY A 257 15.47 -9.59 -1.00
CA GLY A 257 14.42 -9.18 -1.92
C GLY A 257 14.69 -9.60 -3.36
N ALA A 258 13.67 -10.09 -4.08
CA ALA A 258 13.75 -10.48 -5.49
C ALA A 258 12.49 -10.06 -6.26
N GLY A 259 12.69 -9.65 -7.52
CA GLY A 259 11.61 -9.38 -8.47
C GLY A 259 11.18 -10.63 -9.23
N TYR A 260 9.89 -10.73 -9.56
CA TYR A 260 9.40 -11.72 -10.53
C TYR A 260 9.67 -11.27 -11.96
N GLN A 261 9.95 -12.23 -12.86
CA GLN A 261 10.13 -11.96 -14.28
C GLN A 261 8.92 -11.26 -14.90
N ASN A 262 9.17 -10.18 -15.65
CA ASN A 262 8.12 -9.49 -16.39
C ASN A 262 7.85 -10.22 -17.73
N PRO A 263 6.58 -10.46 -18.16
CA PRO A 263 5.31 -10.19 -17.49
C PRO A 263 4.67 -11.39 -16.78
N THR A 264 5.18 -12.60 -16.97
CA THR A 264 4.54 -13.85 -16.54
C THR A 264 5.27 -14.58 -15.42
N GLY A 265 6.39 -14.03 -14.93
CA GLY A 265 7.15 -14.61 -13.82
C GLY A 265 6.30 -14.77 -12.56
N VAL A 266 5.39 -13.83 -12.29
CA VAL A 266 4.46 -13.93 -11.15
C VAL A 266 3.46 -15.08 -11.30
N GLU A 267 3.11 -15.48 -12.53
CA GLU A 267 2.22 -16.62 -12.80
C GLU A 267 2.94 -17.95 -12.64
N THR A 268 4.23 -17.98 -12.98
CA THR A 268 5.05 -19.21 -12.99
C THR A 268 5.89 -19.38 -11.71
N GLY A 269 6.04 -18.33 -10.91
CA GLY A 269 6.98 -18.28 -9.78
C GLY A 269 8.43 -17.98 -10.20
N THR A 270 8.67 -17.58 -11.45
CA THR A 270 10.03 -17.36 -11.97
C THR A 270 10.54 -15.97 -11.58
N LEU A 271 11.71 -15.91 -10.94
CA LEU A 271 12.38 -14.67 -10.50
C LEU A 271 13.31 -14.10 -11.58
N ASP A 272 13.50 -12.79 -11.60
CA ASP A 272 14.26 -12.04 -12.64
C ASP A 272 15.75 -12.39 -12.72
N GLY A 273 16.27 -13.25 -11.84
CA GLY A 273 17.67 -13.69 -11.83
C GLY A 273 18.68 -12.58 -11.51
N GLY A 274 18.23 -11.32 -11.42
CA GLY A 274 19.00 -10.21 -10.87
C GLY A 274 19.37 -10.52 -9.43
N GLY A 275 20.63 -10.27 -9.06
CA GLY A 275 21.11 -10.48 -7.70
C GLY A 275 20.17 -9.78 -6.73
N GLY A 276 19.47 -10.56 -5.89
CA GLY A 276 18.51 -9.97 -4.97
C GLY A 276 19.20 -9.04 -3.98
N VAL A 277 18.42 -8.16 -3.36
CA VAL A 277 18.93 -7.11 -2.49
C VAL A 277 18.96 -7.56 -1.04
N THR A 278 19.95 -7.12 -0.27
CA THR A 278 19.96 -7.36 1.19
C THR A 278 19.31 -6.19 1.89
N VAL A 279 18.33 -6.46 2.76
CA VAL A 279 17.54 -5.47 3.48
C VAL A 279 17.89 -5.54 4.96
N THR A 280 18.29 -4.41 5.53
CA THR A 280 18.69 -4.28 6.94
C THR A 280 17.84 -3.22 7.63
N PHE A 281 17.23 -3.56 8.76
CA PHE A 281 16.51 -2.60 9.59
C PHE A 281 17.49 -1.86 10.51
N THR A 282 17.52 -0.53 10.44
CA THR A 282 18.57 0.28 11.10
C THR A 282 18.07 1.08 12.30
N GLY A 283 16.76 1.36 12.39
CA GLY A 283 16.21 2.09 13.52
C GLY A 283 14.70 2.28 13.46
N GLN A 284 14.14 2.82 14.54
CA GLN A 284 12.72 3.17 14.64
C GLN A 284 12.55 4.58 15.21
N PRO A 285 12.47 5.63 14.37
CA PRO A 285 12.26 7.00 14.83
C PRO A 285 10.96 7.18 15.63
N ALA A 286 9.95 6.34 15.38
CA ALA A 286 8.73 6.24 16.16
C ALA A 286 8.19 4.80 16.12
N PRO A 287 7.27 4.41 17.02
CA PRO A 287 6.60 3.12 16.91
C PRO A 287 6.04 2.86 15.51
N GLY A 288 6.53 1.83 14.82
CA GLY A 288 6.08 1.49 13.47
C GLY A 288 6.50 2.45 12.36
N LEU A 289 7.43 3.39 12.60
CA LEU A 289 8.23 4.02 11.56
C LEU A 289 9.62 3.41 11.63
N VAL A 290 10.11 2.84 10.53
CA VAL A 290 11.34 2.04 10.50
C VAL A 290 12.27 2.56 9.41
N SER A 291 13.52 2.82 9.77
CA SER A 291 14.59 3.10 8.83
C SER A 291 15.19 1.79 8.31
N ILE A 292 15.42 1.71 7.02
CA ILE A 292 15.83 0.51 6.30
C ILE A 292 16.95 0.87 5.33
N ASP A 293 18.03 0.11 5.36
CA ASP A 293 19.08 0.18 4.35
C ASP A 293 18.97 -1.02 3.41
N ILE A 294 19.07 -0.74 2.10
CA ILE A 294 19.10 -1.76 1.06
C ILE A 294 20.49 -1.78 0.42
N ALA A 295 21.17 -2.92 0.51
CA ALA A 295 22.38 -3.16 -0.25
C ALA A 295 22.04 -3.81 -1.60
N THR A 296 22.39 -3.13 -2.68
CA THR A 296 22.26 -3.59 -4.07
C THR A 296 23.64 -3.75 -4.71
N SER A 297 23.71 -4.34 -5.90
CA SER A 297 24.96 -4.34 -6.69
C SER A 297 25.40 -2.94 -7.12
N GLY A 298 24.49 -1.96 -7.13
CA GLY A 298 24.74 -0.57 -7.52
C GLY A 298 25.11 0.35 -6.35
N GLY A 299 25.05 -0.14 -5.10
CA GLY A 299 25.32 0.65 -3.89
C GLY A 299 24.29 0.44 -2.80
N ALA A 300 24.36 1.29 -1.78
CA ALA A 300 23.39 1.32 -0.69
C ALA A 300 22.29 2.35 -0.98
N GLU A 301 21.05 1.98 -0.70
CA GLU A 301 19.86 2.83 -0.78
C GLU A 301 19.23 2.95 0.61
N HIS A 302 18.55 4.07 0.86
CA HIS A 302 17.85 4.29 2.12
C HIS A 302 16.35 4.35 1.89
N ILE A 303 15.61 3.65 2.75
CA ILE A 303 14.15 3.61 2.81
C ILE A 303 13.68 3.97 4.21
N VAL A 304 12.58 4.70 4.29
CA VAL A 304 11.77 4.77 5.51
C VAL A 304 10.42 4.12 5.26
N ALA A 305 9.97 3.30 6.21
CA ALA A 305 8.74 2.53 6.11
C ALA A 305 7.79 2.74 7.29
N ALA A 306 6.50 2.86 7.00
CA ALA A 306 5.42 2.70 7.94
C ALA A 306 5.04 1.20 8.04
N ILE A 307 5.14 0.64 9.25
CA ILE A 307 4.95 -0.78 9.52
C ILE A 307 3.94 -0.97 10.66
N SER A 308 2.98 -1.86 10.46
CA SER A 308 2.03 -2.26 11.49
C SER A 308 1.59 -3.71 11.30
N SER A 309 1.06 -4.31 12.36
CA SER A 309 0.42 -5.63 12.30
C SER A 309 -1.08 -5.45 12.13
N VAL A 310 -1.59 -5.81 10.95
CA VAL A 310 -3.02 -5.78 10.64
C VAL A 310 -3.53 -7.22 10.50
N GLY A 311 -4.52 -7.60 11.32
CA GLY A 311 -5.05 -8.97 11.31
C GLY A 311 -4.00 -10.04 11.68
N GLY A 312 -2.99 -9.68 12.46
CA GLY A 312 -1.90 -10.58 12.87
C GLY A 312 -0.79 -10.76 11.82
N LYS A 313 -0.81 -9.98 10.74
CA LYS A 313 0.20 -9.98 9.68
C LYS A 313 0.83 -8.61 9.53
N PHE A 314 2.13 -8.56 9.25
CA PHE A 314 2.80 -7.30 8.97
C PHE A 314 2.41 -6.73 7.60
N MET A 315 2.16 -5.43 7.57
CA MET A 315 2.08 -4.60 6.39
C MET A 315 3.18 -3.53 6.45
N ILE A 316 3.86 -3.33 5.32
CA ILE A 316 5.00 -2.42 5.19
C ILE A 316 4.73 -1.53 3.97
N PHE A 317 4.71 -0.21 4.19
CA PHE A 317 4.72 0.78 3.12
C PHE A 317 5.96 1.64 3.26
N GLY A 318 6.84 1.60 2.26
CA GLY A 318 8.10 2.31 2.25
C GLY A 318 8.21 3.35 1.14
N VAL A 319 9.01 4.38 1.41
CA VAL A 319 9.50 5.34 0.44
C VAL A 319 11.02 5.34 0.47
N GLY A 320 11.64 5.33 -0.71
CA GLY A 320 13.08 5.23 -0.90
C GLY A 320 13.61 6.21 -1.93
N ILE A 321 14.93 6.39 -1.94
CA ILE A 321 15.67 7.03 -3.02
C ILE A 321 16.63 6.02 -3.62
N ASP A 322 16.56 5.83 -4.93
CA ASP A 322 17.52 4.99 -5.62
C ASP A 322 18.88 5.68 -5.75
N SER A 323 19.91 4.91 -6.11
CA SER A 323 21.27 5.44 -6.33
C SER A 323 21.36 6.56 -7.39
N GLY A 324 20.34 6.70 -8.25
CA GLY A 324 20.21 7.77 -9.24
C GLY A 324 19.49 9.02 -8.74
N GLY A 325 19.05 9.04 -7.48
CA GLY A 325 18.31 10.15 -6.88
C GLY A 325 16.81 10.14 -7.16
N SER A 326 16.26 9.07 -7.75
CA SER A 326 14.83 8.96 -8.02
C SER A 326 14.08 8.36 -6.84
N GLY A 327 12.95 8.98 -6.47
CA GLY A 327 12.05 8.45 -5.47
C GLY A 327 11.33 7.18 -5.94
N TYR A 328 11.20 6.21 -5.05
CA TYR A 328 10.45 4.97 -5.29
C TYR A 328 9.60 4.60 -4.06
N ASN A 329 8.58 3.76 -4.26
CA ASN A 329 7.85 3.14 -3.17
C ASN A 329 8.03 1.63 -3.16
N VAL A 330 7.92 1.06 -1.98
CA VAL A 330 7.72 -0.38 -1.81
C VAL A 330 6.48 -0.61 -0.96
N ALA A 331 5.69 -1.60 -1.32
CA ALA A 331 4.60 -2.06 -0.48
C ALA A 331 4.68 -3.57 -0.36
N LEU A 332 4.88 -4.04 0.86
CA LEU A 332 5.04 -5.45 1.17
C LEU A 332 4.04 -5.83 2.23
N ALA A 333 3.66 -7.09 2.20
CA ALA A 333 2.87 -7.62 3.27
C ALA A 333 3.14 -9.11 3.48
N GLU A 334 2.99 -9.54 4.72
CA GLU A 334 3.43 -10.85 5.20
C GLU A 334 2.63 -11.97 4.53
N ASN A 335 3.36 -13.01 4.13
CA ASN A 335 2.83 -14.14 3.38
C ASN A 335 1.71 -14.88 4.11
#